data_AF-A0A9X2FMY8-F1
#
_entry.id   AF-A0A9X2FMY8-F1
#
_cell.length_a   1.000
_cell.length_b   1.000
_cell.length_c   1.000
_cell.angle_alpha   90.00
_cell.angle_beta   90.00
_cell.angle_gamma   90.00
#
_symmetry.space_group_name_H-M   'P 1'
#
loop_
_entity.id
_entity.type
_entity.pdbx_description
1 polymer ?
#
loop_
_entity_poly.entity_id
_entity_poly.type
_entity_poly.pdbx_seq_one_letter_code
_entity_poly.pdbx_strand_id
1 'polypeptide(L)'
;MQSQLIAILLLLPITVIILLAGLHELRRYKSEGRANYGLAYDEKTGTTYVTGIAEDEEAFDPEDFDPSNYDELRAKKEEDADKG
;
A
#
# COMPACT_ATOMS: atom_id res chain seq x y z
N MET A 1 3.51 -8.75 -41.33
CA MET A 1 2.28 -9.23 -40.69
C MET A 1 2.55 -10.20 -39.54
N GLN A 2 3.34 -11.27 -39.70
CA GLN A 2 3.62 -12.20 -38.58
C GLN A 2 4.37 -11.56 -37.40
N SER A 3 5.34 -10.68 -37.65
CA SER A 3 6.06 -9.95 -36.60
C SER A 3 5.16 -9.03 -35.76
N GLN A 4 4.19 -8.38 -36.40
CA GLN A 4 3.20 -7.53 -35.72
C GLN A 4 2.30 -8.36 -34.81
N LEU A 5 1.91 -9.57 -35.26
CA LEU A 5 1.07 -10.49 -34.49
C LEU A 5 1.80 -11.00 -33.24
N ILE A 6 3.09 -11.33 -33.36
CA ILE A 6 3.95 -11.71 -32.23
C ILE A 6 4.10 -10.52 -31.25
N ALA A 7 4.33 -9.31 -31.75
CA ALA A 7 4.44 -8.12 -30.90
C ALA A 7 3.14 -7.86 -30.12
N ILE A 8 1.98 -7.98 -30.78
CA ILE A 8 0.67 -7.84 -30.12
C ILE A 8 0.50 -8.92 -29.04
N LEU A 9 0.80 -10.18 -29.34
CA LEU A 9 0.72 -11.28 -28.37
C LEU A 9 1.59 -11.05 -27.13
N LEU A 10 2.79 -10.51 -27.30
CA LEU A 10 3.70 -10.18 -26.20
C LEU A 10 3.19 -8.98 -25.37
N LEU A 11 2.64 -7.96 -26.01
CA LEU A 11 2.21 -6.74 -25.34
C LEU A 11 0.81 -6.86 -24.71
N LEU A 12 -0.05 -7.72 -25.25
CA LEU A 12 -1.43 -7.88 -24.79
C LEU A 12 -1.55 -8.16 -23.28
N PRO A 13 -0.83 -9.12 -22.66
CA PRO A 13 -0.96 -9.36 -21.23
C PRO A 13 -0.56 -8.14 -20.39
N ILE A 14 0.50 -7.42 -20.78
CA ILE A 14 0.96 -6.21 -20.09
C ILE A 14 -0.10 -5.11 -20.21
N THR A 15 -0.63 -4.93 -21.42
CA THR A 15 -1.66 -3.93 -21.71
C THR A 15 -2.91 -4.20 -20.89
N VAL A 16 -3.34 -5.46 -20.79
CA VAL A 16 -4.49 -5.87 -19.97
C VAL A 16 -4.26 -5.54 -18.50
N ILE A 17 -3.09 -5.84 -17.94
CA ILE A 17 -2.76 -5.53 -16.54
C ILE A 17 -2.83 -4.01 -16.30
N ILE A 18 -2.25 -3.20 -17.19
CA ILE A 18 -2.26 -1.74 -17.07
C ILE A 18 -3.69 -1.19 -17.12
N LEU A 19 -4.52 -1.68 -18.04
CA LEU A 19 -5.92 -1.24 -18.13
C LEU A 19 -6.72 -1.61 -16.87
N LEU A 20 -6.53 -2.82 -16.34
CA LEU A 20 -7.19 -3.25 -15.11
C LEU A 20 -6.73 -2.45 -13.90
N ALA A 21 -5.43 -2.18 -13.78
CA ALA A 21 -4.87 -1.34 -12.72
C ALA A 21 -5.42 0.09 -12.79
N GLY A 22 -5.49 0.68 -13.98
CA GLY A 22 -6.08 2.01 -14.19
C GLY A 22 -7.56 2.05 -13.84
N LEU A 23 -8.33 1.03 -14.23
CA LEU A 23 -9.75 0.92 -13.86
C LEU A 23 -9.92 0.77 -12.33
N HIS A 24 -9.06 -0.03 -11.70
CA HIS A 24 -9.06 -0.23 -10.25
C HIS A 24 -8.79 1.10 -9.52
N GLU A 25 -7.75 1.83 -9.93
CA GLU A 25 -7.40 3.13 -9.35
C GLU A 25 -8.49 4.18 -9.60
N LEU A 26 -9.12 4.20 -10.79
CA LEU A 26 -10.26 5.08 -11.06
C LEU A 26 -11.45 4.79 -10.14
N ARG A 27 -11.69 3.52 -9.80
CA ARG A 27 -12.74 3.14 -8.85
C ARG A 27 -12.38 3.57 -7.44
N ARG A 28 -11.13 3.34 -7.02
CA ARG A 28 -10.60 3.78 -5.72
C ARG A 28 -10.70 5.29 -5.56
N TYR A 29 -10.27 6.06 -6.56
CA TYR A 29 -10.35 7.53 -6.55
C TYR A 29 -11.79 8.03 -6.37
N LYS A 30 -12.78 7.33 -6.94
CA LYS A 30 -14.19 7.70 -6.78
C LYS A 30 -14.75 7.36 -5.39
N SER A 31 -14.23 6.33 -4.72
CA SER A 31 -14.71 5.91 -3.39
C SER A 31 -13.99 6.63 -2.25
N GLU A 32 -12.67 6.75 -2.35
CA GLU A 32 -11.78 7.21 -1.27
C GLU A 32 -11.21 8.60 -1.52
N GLY A 33 -11.36 9.14 -2.74
CA GLY A 33 -10.82 10.44 -3.10
C GLY A 33 -9.32 10.40 -3.42
N ARG A 34 -8.65 11.53 -3.17
CA ARG A 34 -7.22 11.67 -3.39
C ARG A 34 -6.45 10.86 -2.36
N ALA A 35 -5.35 10.27 -2.78
CA ALA A 35 -4.38 9.64 -1.89
C ALA A 35 -2.98 10.07 -2.30
N ASN A 36 -2.09 10.14 -1.32
CA ASN A 36 -0.66 10.25 -1.53
C ASN A 36 -0.05 8.85 -1.42
N TYR A 37 0.85 8.49 -2.33
CA TYR A 37 1.55 7.21 -2.21
C TYR A 37 2.63 7.34 -1.15
N GLY A 38 2.59 6.44 -0.17
CA GLY A 38 3.47 6.44 0.99
C GLY A 38 3.70 5.02 1.52
N LEU A 39 4.46 4.93 2.60
CA LEU A 39 4.67 3.67 3.32
C LEU A 39 3.51 3.45 4.30
N ALA A 40 2.97 2.24 4.32
CA ALA A 40 2.05 1.77 5.34
C ALA A 40 2.71 0.65 6.13
N TYR A 41 2.49 0.62 7.44
CA TYR A 41 2.96 -0.42 8.34
C TYR A 41 1.82 -1.41 8.65
N ASP A 42 2.04 -2.70 8.37
CA ASP A 42 1.14 -3.78 8.79
C ASP A 42 1.62 -4.36 10.13
N GLU A 43 0.93 -4.01 11.21
CA GLU A 43 1.24 -4.49 12.56
C GLU A 43 1.14 -6.01 12.71
N LYS A 44 0.29 -6.67 11.92
CA LYS A 44 0.04 -8.10 12.04
C LYS A 44 1.24 -8.90 11.57
N THR A 45 1.89 -8.44 10.50
CA THR A 45 3.06 -9.10 9.92
C THR A 45 4.37 -8.44 10.32
N GLY A 46 4.32 -7.22 10.86
CA GLY A 46 5.48 -6.40 11.16
C GLY A 46 6.21 -5.94 9.89
N THR A 47 5.47 -5.75 8.78
CA THR A 47 6.06 -5.36 7.49
C THR A 47 5.57 -4.00 7.03
N THR A 48 6.44 -3.27 6.33
CA THR A 48 6.12 -1.99 5.71
C THR A 48 6.03 -2.16 4.20
N TYR A 49 5.01 -1.60 3.56
CA TYR A 49 4.81 -1.68 2.11
C TYR A 49 4.33 -0.35 1.53
N VAL A 50 4.55 -0.14 0.24
CA VAL A 50 4.10 1.07 -0.46
C VAL A 50 2.63 0.90 -0.85
N THR A 51 1.79 1.86 -0.50
CA THR A 51 0.37 1.90 -0.86
C THR A 51 -0.13 3.34 -1.01
N GLY A 52 -1.38 3.50 -1.44
CA GLY A 52 -2.07 4.79 -1.36
C GLY A 52 -2.52 5.06 0.06
N ILE A 53 -2.11 6.20 0.61
CA ILE A 53 -2.49 6.71 1.93
C ILE A 53 -3.52 7.82 1.70
N ALA A 54 -4.71 7.68 2.28
CA ALA A 54 -5.78 8.66 2.13
C ALA A 54 -5.33 10.05 2.66
N GLU A 55 -5.91 11.14 2.18
CA GLU A 55 -5.52 12.50 2.62
C GLU A 55 -5.68 12.74 4.13
N ASP A 56 -6.54 11.97 4.80
CA ASP A 56 -6.79 11.99 6.24
C ASP A 56 -5.95 10.98 7.03
N GLU A 57 -5.14 10.17 6.36
CA GLU A 57 -4.21 9.21 6.97
C GLU A 57 -2.76 9.70 6.86
N GLU A 58 -1.97 9.37 7.88
CA GLU A 58 -0.54 9.69 7.92
C GLU A 58 0.28 8.49 7.44
N ALA A 59 1.22 8.72 6.53
CA ALA A 59 2.12 7.68 6.06
C ALA A 59 3.11 7.30 7.18
N PHE A 60 3.47 6.02 7.26
CA PHE A 60 4.51 5.56 8.17
C PHE A 60 5.87 6.16 7.78
N ASP A 61 6.50 6.88 8.70
CA ASP A 61 7.87 7.36 8.57
C ASP A 61 8.84 6.41 9.29
N PRO A 62 9.77 5.74 8.58
CA PRO A 62 10.80 4.92 9.20
C PRO A 62 11.75 5.70 10.11
N GLU A 63 11.90 7.01 9.91
CA GLU A 63 12.76 7.84 10.77
C GLU A 63 12.15 8.09 12.16
N ASP A 64 10.82 8.05 12.26
CA ASP A 64 10.09 8.13 13.53
C ASP A 64 10.10 6.81 14.31
N PHE A 65 10.48 5.72 13.67
CA PHE A 65 10.52 4.40 14.30
C PHE A 65 11.85 4.15 15.02
N ASP A 66 11.83 4.17 16.35
CA ASP A 66 12.97 3.80 17.19
C ASP A 66 12.87 2.33 17.66
N PRO A 67 13.64 1.39 17.06
CA PRO A 67 13.63 -0.01 17.46
C PRO A 67 14.20 -0.24 18.86
N SER A 68 14.96 0.72 19.42
CA SER A 68 15.46 0.61 20.78
C SER A 68 14.35 0.82 21.83
N ASN A 69 13.22 1.40 21.43
CA ASN A 69 12.07 1.61 22.30
C ASN A 69 10.96 0.54 22.19
N TYR A 70 11.30 -0.62 21.65
CA TYR A 70 10.35 -1.71 21.42
C TYR A 70 9.69 -2.22 22.72
N ASP A 71 10.42 -2.25 23.83
CA ASP A 71 9.91 -2.71 25.12
C ASP A 71 8.84 -1.77 25.69
N GLU A 72 8.98 -0.45 25.52
CA GLU A 72 7.96 0.53 25.94
C GLU A 72 6.71 0.48 25.05
N LEU A 73 6.90 0.36 23.73
CA LEU A 73 5.79 0.18 22.77
C LEU A 73 4.98 -1.08 23.08
N ARG A 74 5.65 -2.18 23.43
CA ARG A 74 5.02 -3.43 23.84
C ARG A 74 4.25 -3.29 25.15
N ALA A 75 4.85 -2.66 26.16
CA ALA A 75 4.21 -2.47 27.46
C ALA A 75 2.93 -1.62 27.36
N LYS A 76 2.97 -0.53 26.58
CA LYS A 76 1.79 0.32 26.34
C LYS A 76 0.66 -0.44 25.63
N LYS A 77 1.01 -1.30 24.67
CA LYS A 77 0.05 -2.15 23.94
C LYS A 77 -0.65 -3.18 24.85
N GLU A 78 0.10 -3.80 25.75
CA GLU A 78 -0.47 -4.75 26.73
C GLU A 78 -1.43 -4.02 27.70
N GLU A 79 -1.16 -2.76 28.05
CA GLU A 79 -2.00 -1.94 28.91
C GLU A 79 -3.31 -1.46 28.24
N ASP A 80 -3.26 -1.15 26.94
CA ASP A 80 -4.44 -0.73 26.17
C ASP A 80 -5.36 -1.92 25.84
N ALA A 81 -4.82 -3.14 25.71
CA ALA A 81 -5.59 -4.36 25.48
C ALA A 81 -6.35 -4.87 26.72
N ASP A 82 -5.90 -4.53 27.93
CA ASP A 82 -6.55 -4.89 29.20
C ASP A 82 -7.69 -3.91 29.59
N LYS A 83 -7.76 -2.75 28.93
CA LYS A 83 -8.77 -1.70 29.16
C LYS A 83 -9.99 -1.78 28.21
N GLY A 84 -9.99 -2.70 27.24
CA GLY A 84 -11.08 -2.93 26.29
C GLY A 84 -11.89 -4.19 26.61
#